data_AF-A0A6I1YQN4-F1
#
_entry.id   AF-A0A6I1YQN4-F1
#
_cell.length_a   1.000
_cell.length_b   1.000
_cell.length_c   1.000
_cell.angle_alpha   90.00
_cell.angle_beta   90.00
_cell.angle_gamma   90.00
#
_symmetry.space_group_name_H-M   'P 1'
#
loop_
_entity.id
_entity.type
_entity.pdbx_description
1 polymer ?
#
loop_
_entity_poly.entity_id
_entity_poly.type
_entity_poly.pdbx_seq_one_letter_code
_entity_poly.pdbx_strand_id
1 'polypeptide(L)'
;MLPDLPPLPALTRAEGELIDRYLEAADLLGRINPAHGGDTYRGLRAAQALVRKATELRDALASMHQRGETELHGFTLARALRVLDGDRRTARVALPPDGAS
;
A
#
# COMPACT_ATOMS: atom_id res chain seq x y z
N MET A 1 4.08 16.82 -19.62
CA MET A 1 3.17 17.47 -18.65
C MET A 1 2.88 16.46 -17.56
N LEU A 2 3.41 16.63 -16.35
CA LEU A 2 2.92 15.83 -15.22
C LEU A 2 1.43 16.22 -15.05
N PRO A 3 0.50 15.28 -14.92
CA PRO A 3 -0.88 15.63 -14.60
C PRO A 3 -0.87 16.43 -13.29
N ASP A 4 -1.68 17.49 -13.22
CA ASP A 4 -1.92 18.26 -12.00
C ASP A 4 -2.58 17.32 -10.99
N LEU A 5 -1.74 16.66 -10.17
CA LEU A 5 -2.23 15.86 -9.07
C LEU A 5 -2.83 16.83 -8.05
N PRO A 6 -4.09 16.64 -7.63
CA PRO A 6 -4.66 17.48 -6.60
C PRO A 6 -3.77 17.40 -5.35
N PRO A 7 -3.61 18.49 -4.57
CA PRO A 7 -2.73 18.48 -3.42
C PRO A 7 -3.14 17.37 -2.45
N LEU A 8 -2.13 16.80 -1.77
CA LEU A 8 -2.33 15.80 -0.73
C LEU A 8 -3.33 16.37 0.29
N PRO A 9 -4.41 15.65 0.62
CA PRO A 9 -5.34 16.12 1.63
C PRO A 9 -4.65 16.21 2.99
N ALA A 10 -5.21 17.00 3.91
CA ALA A 10 -4.74 17.02 5.29
C ALA A 10 -5.00 15.65 5.91
N LEU A 11 -3.93 14.94 6.23
CA LEU A 11 -3.96 13.67 6.94
C LEU A 11 -3.55 13.89 8.38
N THR A 12 -4.21 13.18 9.29
CA THR A 12 -3.64 12.99 10.62
C THR A 12 -2.34 12.19 10.51
N ARG A 13 -1.50 12.25 11.55
CA ARG A 13 -0.28 11.43 11.61
C ARG A 13 -0.60 9.93 11.49
N ALA A 14 -1.69 9.48 12.10
CA ALA A 14 -2.09 8.08 12.09
C ALA A 14 -2.56 7.62 10.70
N GLU A 15 -3.32 8.45 9.99
CA GLU A 15 -3.73 8.16 8.61
C GLU A 15 -2.54 8.13 7.65
N GLY A 16 -1.57 9.05 7.82
CA GLY A 16 -0.32 9.02 7.05
C GLY A 16 0.45 7.72 7.28
N GLU A 17 0.63 7.33 8.54
CA GLU A 17 1.30 6.08 8.91
C GLU A 17 0.57 4.84 8.37
N LEU A 18 -0.77 4.82 8.44
CA LEU A 18 -1.60 3.78 7.86
C LEU A 18 -1.36 3.64 6.34
N ILE A 19 -1.37 4.76 5.61
CA ILE A 19 -1.14 4.77 4.16
C ILE A 19 0.27 4.28 3.82
N ASP A 20 1.29 4.78 4.52
CA ASP A 20 2.67 4.39 4.27
C ASP A 20 2.87 2.88 4.46
N ARG A 21 2.38 2.33 5.58
CA ARG A 21 2.48 0.88 5.85
C ARG A 21 1.65 0.06 4.86
N TYR A 22 0.47 0.53 4.47
CA TYR A 22 -0.36 -0.13 3.46
C TYR A 22 0.36 -0.21 2.11
N LEU A 23 0.92 0.91 1.64
CA LEU A 23 1.60 0.95 0.34
C LEU A 23 2.92 0.16 0.34
N GLU A 24 3.66 0.16 1.46
CA GLU A 24 4.83 -0.71 1.64
C GLU A 24 4.47 -2.20 1.56
N ALA A 25 3.35 -2.60 2.19
CA ALA A 25 2.85 -3.97 2.11
C ALA A 25 2.38 -4.32 0.68
N ALA A 26 1.69 -3.41 0.00
CA ALA A 26 1.24 -3.59 -1.38
C ALA A 26 2.42 -3.76 -2.35
N ASP A 27 3.49 -2.98 -2.20
CA ASP A 27 4.71 -3.14 -3.00
C ASP A 27 5.36 -4.50 -2.81
N LEU A 28 5.41 -5.00 -1.57
CA LEU A 28 5.97 -6.30 -1.25
C LEU A 28 5.11 -7.43 -1.83
N LEU A 29 3.78 -7.33 -1.70
CA LEU A 29 2.86 -8.25 -2.36
C LEU A 29 3.04 -8.25 -3.88
N GLY A 30 3.17 -7.07 -4.50
CA GLY A 30 3.43 -6.97 -5.95
C GLY A 30 4.75 -7.60 -6.37
N ARG A 31 5.79 -7.59 -5.51
CA ARG A 31 7.07 -8.30 -5.77
C ARG A 31 6.97 -9.81 -5.60
N ILE A 32 6.06 -10.29 -4.76
CA ILE A 32 5.82 -11.72 -4.54
C ILE A 32 4.92 -12.29 -5.63
N ASN A 33 4.10 -11.45 -6.27
CA ASN A 33 3.10 -11.85 -7.24
C ASN A 33 3.73 -12.72 -8.35
N PRO A 34 3.43 -14.04 -8.37
CA PRO A 34 4.10 -14.98 -9.27
C PRO A 34 3.73 -14.74 -10.74
N ALA A 35 2.64 -14.02 -11.01
CA ALA A 35 2.19 -13.72 -12.36
C ALA A 35 3.07 -12.69 -13.09
N HIS A 36 3.88 -11.90 -12.36
CA HIS A 36 4.81 -10.91 -12.97
C HIS A 36 6.22 -11.48 -13.20
N GLY A 37 6.42 -12.79 -12.96
CA GLY A 37 7.72 -13.44 -13.09
C GLY A 37 8.77 -12.94 -12.06
N GLY A 38 9.92 -13.61 -12.01
CA GLY A 38 11.02 -13.25 -11.11
C GLY A 38 11.74 -14.45 -10.52
N ASP A 39 12.77 -14.20 -9.72
CA ASP A 39 13.52 -15.25 -9.03
C ASP A 39 12.93 -15.55 -7.64
N THR A 40 13.00 -16.82 -7.25
CA THR A 40 12.43 -17.33 -5.99
C THR A 40 13.08 -16.72 -4.76
N TYR A 41 14.35 -16.32 -4.83
CA TYR A 41 15.06 -15.73 -3.69
C TYR A 41 14.59 -14.30 -3.41
N ARG A 42 14.41 -13.47 -4.44
CA ARG A 42 13.82 -12.14 -4.31
C ARG A 42 12.38 -12.22 -3.80
N GLY A 43 11.61 -13.18 -4.29
CA GLY A 43 10.27 -13.47 -3.78
C GLY A 43 10.29 -13.82 -2.29
N LEU A 44 11.18 -14.71 -1.86
CA LEU A 44 11.37 -15.08 -0.45
C LEU A 44 11.72 -13.87 0.42
N ARG A 45 12.67 -13.04 -0.01
CA ARG A 45 13.08 -11.83 0.73
C ARG A 45 11.93 -10.83 0.86
N ALA A 46 11.12 -10.67 -0.20
CA ALA A 46 9.94 -9.82 -0.17
C ALA A 46 8.88 -10.37 0.79
N ALA A 47 8.62 -11.68 0.77
CA ALA A 47 7.69 -12.35 1.69
C ALA A 47 8.11 -12.19 3.16
N GLN A 48 9.40 -12.34 3.45
CA GLN A 48 9.94 -12.12 4.80
C GLN A 48 9.74 -10.66 5.25
N ALA A 49 10.01 -9.69 4.39
CA ALA A 49 9.77 -8.28 4.68
C ALA A 49 8.27 -7.96 4.87
N LEU A 50 7.40 -8.64 4.13
CA LEU A 50 5.95 -8.44 4.20
C LEU A 50 5.41 -8.74 5.59
N VAL A 51 5.91 -9.78 6.27
CA VAL A 51 5.48 -10.12 7.64
C VAL A 51 5.68 -8.93 8.59
N ARG A 52 6.84 -8.27 8.49
CA ARG A 52 7.13 -7.07 9.30
C ARG A 52 6.19 -5.93 8.94
N LYS A 53 5.99 -5.65 7.65
CA LYS A 53 5.13 -4.54 7.20
C LYS A 53 3.65 -4.75 7.51
N ALA A 54 3.17 -5.98 7.40
CA ALA A 54 1.83 -6.35 7.84
C ALA A 54 1.65 -6.18 9.36
N THR A 55 2.70 -6.49 10.14
CA THR A 55 2.70 -6.26 11.60
C THR A 55 2.62 -4.77 11.93
N GLU A 56 3.47 -3.95 11.30
CA GLU A 56 3.47 -2.49 11.49
C GLU A 56 2.12 -1.87 11.07
N LEU A 57 1.51 -2.35 9.96
CA LEU A 57 0.18 -1.94 9.51
C LEU A 57 -0.91 -2.29 10.53
N ARG A 58 -0.90 -3.52 11.05
CA ARG A 58 -1.81 -3.96 12.11
C ARG A 58 -1.68 -3.09 13.35
N ASP A 59 -0.45 -2.78 13.76
CA ASP A 59 -0.18 -2.01 14.97
C ASP A 59 -0.63 -0.55 14.83
N ALA A 60 -0.50 0.04 13.63
CA ALA A 60 -1.05 1.35 13.32
C ALA A 60 -2.58 1.38 13.49
N LEU A 61 -3.29 0.40 12.89
CA LEU A 61 -4.74 0.26 13.03
C LEU A 61 -5.17 -0.01 14.47
N ALA A 62 -4.43 -0.85 15.21
CA ALA A 62 -4.70 -1.13 16.61
C ALA A 62 -4.55 0.14 17.46
N SER A 63 -3.52 0.96 17.20
CA SER A 63 -3.31 2.22 17.89
C SER A 63 -4.41 3.25 17.62
N MET A 64 -4.89 3.35 16.37
CA MET A 64 -6.04 4.17 16.01
C MET A 64 -7.29 3.73 16.80
N HIS A 65 -7.58 2.42 16.77
CA HIS A 65 -8.73 1.87 17.47
C HIS A 65 -8.68 2.12 18.99
N GLN A 66 -7.51 1.95 19.62
CA GLN A 66 -7.30 2.22 21.05
C GLN A 66 -7.52 3.69 21.42
N ARG A 67 -7.28 4.62 20.48
CA ARG A 67 -7.56 6.06 20.63
C ARG A 67 -9.02 6.44 20.37
N GLY A 68 -9.87 5.47 20.02
CA GLY A 68 -11.27 5.71 19.66
C GLY A 68 -11.48 6.14 18.21
N GLU A 69 -10.43 6.09 17.37
CA GLU A 69 -10.53 6.33 15.93
C GLU A 69 -11.05 5.05 15.25
N THR A 70 -12.37 4.84 15.28
CA THR A 70 -13.01 3.58 14.84
C THR A 70 -13.42 3.56 13.38
N GLU A 71 -13.38 4.70 12.69
CA GLU A 71 -13.81 4.83 11.29
C GLU A 71 -12.69 5.44 10.44
N LEU A 72 -12.58 4.95 9.21
CA LEU A 72 -11.66 5.49 8.21
C LEU A 72 -12.43 6.34 7.20
N HIS A 73 -11.96 7.57 6.95
CA HIS A 73 -12.52 8.44 5.92
C HIS A 73 -12.10 7.97 4.53
N GLY A 74 -12.76 6.93 4.02
CA GLY A 74 -12.38 6.23 2.79
C GLY A 74 -12.19 7.14 1.57
N PHE A 75 -13.00 8.18 1.41
CA PHE A 75 -12.85 9.16 0.33
C PHE A 75 -11.52 9.94 0.42
N THR A 76 -11.19 10.44 1.60
CA THR A 76 -9.94 11.18 1.87
C THR A 76 -8.73 10.28 1.66
N LEU A 77 -8.77 9.06 2.21
CA LEU A 77 -7.68 8.09 2.08
C LEU A 77 -7.49 7.64 0.62
N ALA A 78 -8.58 7.42 -0.12
CA ALA A 78 -8.49 7.10 -1.55
C ALA A 78 -7.86 8.24 -2.35
N ARG A 79 -8.20 9.51 -2.05
CA ARG A 79 -7.54 10.66 -2.68
C ARG A 79 -6.05 10.71 -2.34
N ALA A 80 -5.69 10.51 -1.07
CA ALA A 80 -4.29 10.48 -0.66
C ALA A 80 -3.51 9.36 -1.36
N LEU A 81 -4.07 8.15 -1.43
CA LEU A 81 -3.48 7.02 -2.15
C LEU A 81 -3.20 7.36 -3.61
N ARG A 82 -4.15 7.98 -4.34
CA ARG A 82 -3.92 8.39 -5.74
C ARG A 82 -2.79 9.40 -5.89
N VAL A 83 -2.71 10.38 -4.99
CA VAL A 83 -1.60 11.37 -4.97
C VAL A 83 -0.25 10.70 -4.71
N LEU A 84 -0.23 9.62 -3.93
CA LEU A 84 0.97 8.86 -3.57
C LEU A 84 1.26 7.68 -4.53
N ASP A 85 0.80 7.76 -5.78
CA ASP A 85 0.99 6.73 -6.81
C ASP A 85 0.43 5.34 -6.41
N GLY A 86 -0.60 5.34 -5.56
CA GLY A 86 -1.23 4.14 -5.00
C GLY A 86 -1.87 3.25 -6.07
N ASP A 87 -2.46 3.84 -7.12
CA ASP A 87 -3.03 3.10 -8.24
C ASP A 87 -1.97 2.22 -8.92
N ARG A 88 -0.79 2.78 -9.23
CA ARG A 88 0.31 2.04 -9.85
C ARG A 88 0.88 0.97 -8.93
N ARG A 89 1.07 1.30 -7.65
CA ARG A 89 1.68 0.38 -6.66
C ARG A 89 0.76 -0.81 -6.38
N THR A 90 -0.52 -0.58 -6.20
CA THR A 90 -1.52 -1.64 -5.95
C THR A 90 -1.85 -2.45 -7.20
N ALA A 91 -1.77 -1.88 -8.40
CA ALA A 91 -1.97 -2.61 -9.66
C ALA A 91 -1.00 -3.80 -9.81
N ARG A 92 0.20 -3.74 -9.22
CA ARG A 92 1.17 -4.86 -9.23
C ARG A 92 0.73 -6.08 -8.43
N VAL A 93 -0.21 -5.91 -7.51
CA VAL A 93 -0.80 -7.03 -6.75
C VAL A 93 -1.80 -7.79 -7.63
N ALA A 94 -2.43 -7.12 -8.60
CA ALA A 94 -3.33 -7.76 -9.54
C ALA A 94 -2.58 -8.58 -10.59
N LEU A 95 -3.29 -9.49 -11.26
CA LEU A 95 -2.76 -10.18 -12.43
C LEU A 95 -2.43 -9.15 -13.53
N PRO A 96 -1.33 -9.36 -14.28
CA PRO A 96 -1.07 -8.55 -15.46
C PRO A 96 -2.23 -8.71 -16.47
N PRO A 97 -2.55 -7.67 -17.26
CA PRO A 97 -3.54 -7.78 -18.33
C PRO A 97 -3.09 -8.82 -19.37
N ASP A 98 -4.05 -9.50 -19.97
CA ASP A 98 -3.79 -10.52 -20.99
C ASP A 98 -2.83 -9.99 -22.08
N GLY A 99 -1.70 -10.67 -22.26
CA GLY A 99 -0.69 -10.33 -23.28
C GLY A 99 0.48 -9.45 -22.81
N ALA A 100 0.50 -9.00 -21.55
CA ALA A 100 1.72 -8.47 -20.94
C ALA A 100 2.56 -9.63 -20.37
N SER A 101 3.58 -10.06 -21.11
CA SER A 101 4.62 -10.99 -20.63
C SER A 101 5.99 -10.35 -20.75
#